data_AF-A0AAU5ZV72-F1
#
_entry.id   AF-A0AAU5ZV72-F1
#
_cell.length_a   1.000
_cell.length_b   1.000
_cell.length_c   1.000
_cell.angle_alpha   90.00
_cell.angle_beta   90.00
_cell.angle_gamma   90.00
#
_symmetry.space_group_name_H-M   'P 1'
#
loop_
_entity.id
_entity.type
_entity.pdbx_description
1 polymer ?
#
loop_
_entity_poly.entity_id
_entity_poly.type
_entity_poly.pdbx_seq_one_letter_code
_entity_poly.pdbx_strand_id
1 'polypeptide(L)'
;MRVPLGELSAADLRTLLSRQVALPYVLPFAVRLLIEEPLLDACFYEGDLLLAAVNAPASAWALLPEPGARLRAVITTLPEAMVAGLTRGAAEDLARFVARPEMLR
;
A
#
# COMPACT_ATOMS: atom_id res chain seq x y z
N MET A 1 0.06 23.33 11.92
CA MET A 1 -1.10 22.49 12.30
C MET A 1 -0.61 21.07 12.51
N ARG A 2 -1.12 20.36 13.53
CA ARG A 2 -0.85 18.93 13.74
C ARG A 2 -2.14 18.18 13.43
N VAL A 3 -2.12 17.29 12.44
CA VAL A 3 -3.23 16.37 12.16
C VAL A 3 -2.92 15.06 12.89
N PRO A 4 -3.82 14.54 13.72
CA PRO A 4 -3.67 13.21 14.30
C PRO A 4 -3.55 12.14 13.20
N LEU A 5 -2.74 11.11 13.42
CA LEU A 5 -2.54 10.05 12.40
C LEU A 5 -3.86 9.37 11.98
N GLY A 6 -4.84 9.27 12.88
CA GLY A 6 -6.15 8.70 12.60
C GLY A 6 -7.09 9.59 11.77
N GLU A 7 -6.73 10.85 11.53
CA GLU A 7 -7.51 11.81 10.74
C GLU A 7 -6.87 12.11 9.38
N LEU A 8 -5.77 11.43 9.04
CA LEU A 8 -5.13 11.59 7.74
C LEU A 8 -6.04 11.08 6.62
N SER A 9 -6.21 11.90 5.60
CA SER A 9 -6.92 11.49 4.38
C SER A 9 -6.11 10.44 3.60
N ALA A 10 -6.76 9.75 2.66
CA ALA A 10 -6.06 8.87 1.73
C ALA A 10 -4.94 9.61 0.97
N ALA A 11 -5.19 10.87 0.56
CA ALA A 11 -4.22 11.73 -0.11
C ALA A 11 -2.98 12.03 0.77
N ASP A 12 -3.21 12.27 2.06
CA ASP A 12 -2.13 12.52 3.03
C ASP A 12 -1.28 11.26 3.22
N LEU A 13 -1.92 10.10 3.42
CA LEU A 13 -1.23 8.82 3.55
C LEU A 13 -0.40 8.51 2.31
N ARG A 14 -0.97 8.67 1.11
CA ARG A 14 -0.28 8.49 -0.17
C ARG A 14 0.95 9.40 -0.28
N THR A 15 0.82 10.65 0.15
CA THR A 15 1.93 11.62 0.16
C THR A 15 3.05 11.21 1.12
N LEU A 16 2.70 10.77 2.33
CA LEU A 16 3.68 10.33 3.33
C LEU A 16 4.40 9.05 2.88
N LEU A 17 3.69 8.10 2.28
CA LEU A 17 4.28 6.88 1.71
C LEU A 17 5.26 7.20 0.58
N SER A 18 4.86 8.04 -0.37
CA SER A 18 5.70 8.46 -1.50
C SER A 18 6.97 9.18 -1.05
N ARG A 19 6.92 9.86 0.10
CA ARG A 19 8.08 10.54 0.73
C ARG A 19 8.82 9.68 1.75
N GLN A 20 8.39 8.45 1.97
CA GLN A 20 8.94 7.51 2.94
C GLN A 20 9.00 8.05 4.38
N VAL A 21 8.00 8.83 4.79
CA VAL A 21 7.95 9.45 6.12
C VAL A 21 7.25 8.53 7.10
N ALA A 22 7.90 8.25 8.24
CA ALA A 22 7.32 7.52 9.38
C ALA A 22 6.60 6.22 8.99
N LEU A 23 7.14 5.48 8.00
CA LEU A 23 6.49 4.32 7.39
C LEU A 23 5.94 3.27 8.36
N PRO A 24 6.61 2.91 9.48
CA PRO A 24 6.06 1.96 10.44
C PRO A 24 4.72 2.40 11.05
N TYR A 25 4.46 3.70 11.09
CA TYR A 25 3.20 4.27 11.57
C TYR A 25 2.21 4.50 10.45
N VAL A 26 2.65 4.91 9.26
CA VAL A 26 1.76 5.25 8.13
C VAL A 26 1.19 4.01 7.43
N LEU A 27 2.01 2.99 7.21
CA LEU A 27 1.62 1.78 6.49
C LEU A 27 0.41 1.07 7.11
N PRO A 28 0.29 0.89 8.44
CA PRO A 28 -0.89 0.29 9.04
C PRO A 28 -2.20 1.04 8.75
N PHE A 29 -2.17 2.38 8.64
CA PHE A 29 -3.37 3.14 8.29
C PHE A 29 -3.72 3.00 6.82
N ALA A 30 -2.72 3.06 5.94
CA ALA A 30 -2.94 2.81 4.51
C ALA A 30 -3.52 1.41 4.26
N VAL A 31 -2.97 0.38 4.92
CA VAL A 31 -3.47 -1.00 4.78
C VAL A 31 -4.93 -1.13 5.22
N ARG A 32 -5.38 -0.42 6.26
CA ARG A 32 -6.79 -0.44 6.67
C ARG A 32 -7.71 0.05 5.55
N LEU A 33 -7.33 1.13 4.86
CA LEU A 33 -8.11 1.64 3.73
C LEU A 33 -8.06 0.67 2.54
N LEU A 34 -6.88 0.13 2.25
CA LEU A 34 -6.65 -0.78 1.13
C LEU A 34 -7.32 -2.16 1.31
N ILE A 35 -7.67 -2.56 2.52
CA ILE A 35 -8.47 -3.78 2.75
C ILE A 35 -9.92 -3.56 2.33
N GLU A 36 -10.47 -2.37 2.57
CA GLU A 36 -11.85 -2.03 2.24
C GLU A 36 -11.99 -1.69 0.75
N GLU A 37 -11.08 -0.86 0.23
CA GLU A 37 -11.09 -0.38 -1.16
C GLU A 37 -9.67 -0.41 -1.74
N PRO A 38 -9.21 -1.55 -2.29
CA PRO A 38 -7.82 -1.73 -2.70
C PRO A 38 -7.37 -0.77 -3.81
N LEU A 39 -8.30 -0.39 -4.68
CA LEU A 39 -8.08 0.49 -5.81
C LEU A 39 -8.71 1.87 -5.59
N LEU A 40 -8.79 2.38 -4.36
CA LEU A 40 -9.29 3.74 -4.14
C LEU A 40 -8.46 4.79 -4.91
N ASP A 41 -9.11 5.85 -5.38
CA ASP A 41 -8.45 7.04 -5.93
C ASP A 41 -8.14 8.02 -4.79
N ALA A 42 -6.86 8.09 -4.38
CA ALA A 42 -6.48 8.95 -3.27
C ALA A 42 -6.24 10.39 -3.71
N CYS A 43 -5.73 10.61 -4.92
CA CYS A 43 -5.38 11.96 -5.39
C CYS A 43 -5.13 12.06 -6.90
N PHE A 44 -4.51 11.05 -7.52
CA PHE A 44 -4.05 11.14 -8.92
C PHE A 44 -4.75 10.18 -9.87
N TYR A 45 -4.94 8.94 -9.43
CA TYR A 45 -5.53 7.87 -10.22
C TYR A 45 -5.91 6.71 -9.30
N GLU A 46 -6.81 5.87 -9.80
CA GLU A 46 -7.26 4.64 -9.15
C GLU A 46 -6.07 3.75 -8.71
N GLY A 47 -5.99 3.41 -7.42
CA GLY A 47 -4.93 2.57 -6.85
C GLY A 47 -3.61 3.28 -6.57
N ASP A 48 -3.53 4.61 -6.65
CA ASP A 48 -2.29 5.35 -6.37
C ASP A 48 -1.77 5.18 -4.94
N LEU A 49 -2.66 5.00 -3.94
CA LEU A 49 -2.29 4.64 -2.58
C LEU A 49 -1.69 3.23 -2.49
N LEU A 50 -2.28 2.26 -3.19
CA LEU A 50 -1.79 0.89 -3.24
C LEU A 50 -0.38 0.85 -3.81
N LEU A 51 -0.17 1.53 -4.95
CA LEU A 51 1.14 1.60 -5.59
C LEU A 51 2.18 2.29 -4.71
N ALA A 52 1.80 3.34 -3.98
CA ALA A 52 2.70 3.98 -3.01
C ALA A 52 3.07 3.03 -1.85
N ALA A 53 2.13 2.19 -1.39
CA ALA A 53 2.37 1.24 -0.30
C ALA A 53 3.29 0.08 -0.72
N VAL A 54 3.02 -0.57 -1.87
CA VAL A 54 3.82 -1.74 -2.32
C VAL A 54 5.24 -1.37 -2.74
N ASN A 55 5.45 -0.12 -3.15
CA ASN A 55 6.76 0.43 -3.47
C ASN A 55 7.54 0.95 -2.24
N ALA A 56 6.95 0.91 -1.05
CA ALA A 56 7.70 1.20 0.17
C ALA A 56 8.87 0.20 0.37
N PRO A 57 9.99 0.64 0.98
CA PRO A 57 11.15 -0.21 1.21
C PRO A 57 10.80 -1.50 1.96
N ALA A 58 11.41 -2.61 1.57
CA ALA A 58 11.19 -3.91 2.21
C ALA A 58 11.49 -3.88 3.73
N SER A 59 12.44 -3.06 4.17
CA SER A 59 12.76 -2.86 5.58
C SER A 59 11.61 -2.26 6.39
N ALA A 60 10.73 -1.47 5.78
CA ALA A 60 9.54 -0.93 6.47
C ALA A 60 8.49 -2.04 6.70
N TRP A 61 8.31 -2.92 5.72
CA TRP A 61 7.39 -4.05 5.80
C TRP A 61 7.89 -5.17 6.72
N ALA A 62 9.19 -5.32 6.90
CA ALA A 62 9.77 -6.29 7.84
C ALA A 62 9.36 -6.04 9.31
N LEU A 63 8.95 -4.81 9.65
CA LEU A 63 8.43 -4.45 10.98
C LEU A 63 6.91 -4.67 11.10
N LEU A 64 6.24 -5.00 10.00
CA LEU A 64 4.78 -5.05 9.88
C LEU A 64 4.32 -6.34 9.17
N PRO A 65 4.68 -7.53 9.68
CA PRO A 65 4.35 -8.80 9.03
C PRO A 65 2.83 -8.99 8.88
N GLU A 66 2.05 -8.72 9.92
CA GLU A 66 0.59 -8.89 9.87
C GLU A 66 -0.10 -7.94 8.86
N PRO A 67 0.15 -6.61 8.87
CA PRO A 67 -0.37 -5.74 7.81
C PRO A 67 0.13 -6.12 6.41
N GLY A 68 1.39 -6.55 6.29
CA GLY A 68 1.98 -7.01 5.03
C GLY A 68 1.26 -8.21 4.46
N ALA A 69 1.05 -9.24 5.27
CA ALA A 69 0.32 -10.45 4.90
C ALA A 69 -1.11 -10.14 4.45
N ARG A 70 -1.83 -9.27 5.17
CA ARG A 70 -3.19 -8.85 4.79
C ARG A 70 -3.22 -8.13 3.45
N LEU A 71 -2.29 -7.20 3.23
CA LEU A 71 -2.24 -6.48 1.95
C LEU A 71 -1.92 -7.43 0.78
N ARG A 72 -1.03 -8.42 0.98
CA ARG A 72 -0.76 -9.43 -0.06
C ARG A 72 -2.00 -10.25 -0.36
N ALA A 73 -2.73 -10.69 0.66
CA ALA A 73 -3.96 -11.44 0.47
C ALA A 73 -4.97 -10.64 -0.38
N VAL A 74 -5.16 -9.35 -0.08
CA VAL A 74 -5.99 -8.45 -0.89
C VAL A 74 -5.51 -8.40 -2.33
N ILE A 75 -4.22 -8.15 -2.57
CA ILE A 75 -3.66 -8.06 -3.92
C ILE A 75 -3.90 -9.37 -4.71
N THR A 76 -3.75 -10.53 -4.08
CA THR A 76 -3.97 -11.82 -4.74
C THR A 76 -5.43 -12.09 -5.12
N THR A 77 -6.38 -11.35 -4.54
CA THR A 77 -7.81 -11.47 -4.88
C THR A 77 -8.26 -10.50 -5.96
N LEU A 78 -7.40 -9.55 -6.36
CA LEU A 78 -7.76 -8.58 -7.39
C LEU A 78 -7.94 -9.25 -8.76
N PRO A 79 -9.04 -8.97 -9.48
CA PRO A 79 -9.21 -9.42 -10.85
C PRO A 79 -8.08 -8.89 -11.75
N GLU A 80 -7.54 -9.75 -12.62
CA GLU A 80 -6.48 -9.39 -13.56
C GLU A 80 -6.87 -8.20 -14.43
N ALA A 81 -8.13 -8.11 -14.85
CA ALA A 81 -8.64 -6.99 -15.64
C ALA A 81 -8.54 -5.63 -14.92
N MET A 82 -8.73 -5.60 -13.59
CA MET A 82 -8.56 -4.38 -12.80
C MET A 82 -7.09 -4.00 -12.70
N VAL A 83 -6.21 -4.97 -12.45
CA VAL A 83 -4.76 -4.75 -12.40
C VAL A 83 -4.21 -4.27 -13.76
N ALA A 84 -4.73 -4.81 -14.87
CA ALA A 84 -4.37 -4.41 -16.22
C ALA A 84 -4.81 -2.98 -16.58
N GLY A 85 -5.82 -2.44 -15.89
CA GLY A 85 -6.29 -1.06 -16.05
C GLY A 85 -5.41 -0.02 -15.35
N LEU A 86 -4.48 -0.45 -14.49
CA LEU A 86 -3.58 0.44 -13.76
C LEU A 86 -2.47 1.01 -14.64
N THR A 87 -1.72 1.95 -14.06
CA THR A 87 -0.55 2.56 -14.70
C THR A 87 0.49 1.51 -15.10
N ARG A 88 1.27 1.82 -16.15
CA ARG A 88 2.31 0.91 -16.65
C ARG A 88 3.29 0.53 -15.52
N GLY A 89 3.55 -0.77 -15.37
CA GLY A 89 4.44 -1.33 -14.34
C GLY A 89 3.73 -1.67 -13.03
N ALA A 90 2.47 -1.26 -12.83
CA ALA A 90 1.71 -1.57 -11.62
C ALA A 90 1.62 -3.07 -11.36
N ALA A 91 1.29 -3.87 -12.38
CA ALA A 91 1.22 -5.33 -12.26
C ALA A 91 2.53 -5.95 -11.76
N GLU A 92 3.68 -5.47 -12.25
CA GLU A 92 5.00 -5.94 -11.85
C GLU A 92 5.34 -5.54 -10.41
N ASP A 93 4.99 -4.32 -10.00
CA ASP A 93 5.18 -3.84 -8.63
C ASP A 93 4.33 -4.64 -7.62
N LEU A 94 3.07 -4.91 -7.96
CA LEU A 94 2.17 -5.75 -7.16
C LEU A 94 2.70 -7.17 -7.06
N ALA A 95 3.10 -7.78 -8.18
CA ALA A 95 3.68 -9.12 -8.21
C ALA A 95 4.96 -9.20 -7.37
N ARG A 96 5.85 -8.20 -7.47
CA ARG A 96 7.08 -8.11 -6.66
C ARG A 96 6.78 -8.01 -5.17
N PHE A 97 5.71 -7.32 -4.79
CA PHE A 97 5.30 -7.23 -3.39
C PHE A 97 4.73 -8.56 -2.88
N VAL A 98 3.88 -9.22 -3.65
CA VAL A 98 3.32 -10.54 -3.29
C VAL A 98 4.42 -11.61 -3.18
N ALA A 99 5.39 -11.60 -4.10
CA ALA A 99 6.47 -12.58 -4.15
C ALA A 99 7.55 -12.41 -3.06
N ARG A 100 7.60 -11.27 -2.37
CA ARG A 100 8.58 -11.06 -1.29
C ARG A 100 8.24 -11.99 -0.11
N PRO A 101 9.14 -12.84 0.40
CA PRO A 101 8.83 -13.66 1.58
C PRO A 101 8.54 -12.78 2.81
N GLU A 102 7.56 -13.16 3.62
CA GLU A 102 7.46 -12.69 5.02
C GLU A 102 8.79 -13.07 5.68
N MET A 103 9.68 -12.11 5.91
CA MET A 103 10.92 -12.38 6.65
C MET A 103 10.55 -12.59 8.12
N LEU A 104 10.13 -13.81 8.46
CA LEU A 104 10.10 -14.29 9.84
C LEU A 104 11.55 -14.25 10.35
N ARG A 105 11.80 -13.42 11.37
CA ARG A 105 12.94 -13.61 12.27
C ARG A 105 12.46 -14.31 13.53
#